data_AF-A0AA50X9C9-F1
#
_entry.id   AF-A0AA50X9C9-F1
#
_cell.length_a   1.000
_cell.length_b   1.000
_cell.length_c   1.000
_cell.angle_alpha   90.00
_cell.angle_beta   90.00
_cell.angle_gamma   90.00
#
_symmetry.space_group_name_H-M   'P 1'
#
loop_
_entity.id
_entity.type
_entity.pdbx_description
1 polymer ?
#
loop_
_entity_poly.entity_id
_entity_poly.type
_entity_poly.pdbx_seq_one_letter_code
_entity_poly.pdbx_strand_id
1 'polypeptide(L)' 'CVHLVSDEYEQLSSEALEAGRICCNKYLVKNCGKDQFHIRMRLHPFHVIRINKMLSCAGAD' A
#
# COMPACT_ATOMS: atom_id res chain seq x y z
N CYS A 1 -0.53 11.68 -18.80
CA CYS A 1 0.14 11.31 -17.53
C CYS A 1 -0.84 11.60 -16.41
N VAL A 2 -1.11 10.63 -15.50
CA VAL A 2 -2.09 10.78 -14.40
C VAL A 2 -1.38 10.51 -13.08
N HIS A 3 -1.72 11.29 -12.04
CA HIS A 3 -1.12 11.17 -10.71
C HIS A 3 -2.19 10.93 -9.66
N LEU A 4 -1.91 10.00 -8.76
CA LEU A 4 -2.66 9.80 -7.53
C LEU A 4 -1.89 10.53 -6.42
N VAL A 5 -2.52 11.54 -5.83
CA VAL A 5 -1.94 12.44 -4.82
C VAL A 5 -2.83 12.34 -3.59
N SER A 6 -2.24 12.10 -2.41
CA SER A 6 -2.98 12.23 -1.15
C SER A 6 -3.13 13.71 -0.80
N ASP A 7 -4.31 14.09 -0.34
CA ASP A 7 -4.62 15.44 0.13
C ASP A 7 -4.45 15.57 1.65
N GLU A 8 -4.02 14.48 2.31
CA GLU A 8 -3.84 14.40 3.75
C GLU A 8 -2.38 14.10 4.12
N TYR A 9 -1.97 14.57 5.30
CA TYR A 9 -0.65 14.26 5.86
C TYR A 9 -0.76 13.03 6.77
N GLU A 10 -0.38 11.87 6.23
CA GLU A 10 -0.61 10.57 6.85
C GLU A 10 0.55 9.59 6.59
N GLN A 11 0.53 8.44 7.30
CA GLN A 11 1.44 7.34 7.05
C GLN A 11 0.72 6.19 6.34
N LEU A 12 1.21 5.82 5.16
CA LEU A 12 0.70 4.68 4.40
C LEU A 12 1.55 3.44 4.70
N SER A 13 0.88 2.34 5.05
CA SER A 13 1.56 1.08 5.33
C SER A 13 2.10 0.44 4.04
N SER A 14 3.18 -0.34 4.16
CA SER A 14 3.77 -1.07 3.03
C SER A 14 2.77 -2.04 2.39
N GLU A 15 1.90 -2.63 3.20
CA GLU A 15 0.87 -3.58 2.77
C GLU A 15 -0.20 -2.87 1.94
N ALA A 16 -0.63 -1.66 2.36
CA ALA A 16 -1.60 -0.87 1.62
C ALA A 16 -1.07 -0.43 0.25
N LEU A 17 0.21 -0.06 0.17
CA LEU A 17 0.86 0.29 -1.10
C LEU A 17 0.91 -0.89 -2.07
N GLU A 18 1.26 -2.08 -1.59
CA GLU A 18 1.31 -3.27 -2.44
C GLU A 18 -0.08 -3.74 -2.86
N ALA A 19 -1.06 -3.69 -1.96
CA ALA A 19 -2.45 -3.98 -2.29
C ALA A 19 -3.00 -3.03 -3.36
N GLY A 20 -2.73 -1.72 -3.23
CA GLY A 20 -3.08 -0.71 -4.23
C GLY A 20 -2.43 -0.99 -5.58
N ARG A 21 -1.12 -1.30 -5.61
CA ARG A 21 -0.39 -1.63 -6.83
C ARG A 21 -0.98 -2.85 -7.55
N ILE A 22 -1.26 -3.94 -6.82
CA ILE A 22 -1.87 -5.16 -7.38
C ILE A 22 -3.27 -4.86 -7.93
N CYS A 23 -4.08 -4.10 -7.19
CA CYS A 23 -5.44 -3.75 -7.58
C CYS A 23 -5.47 -2.93 -8.89
N CYS A 24 -4.69 -1.83 -8.94
CA CYS A 24 -4.58 -1.00 -10.13
C CYS A 24 -4.06 -1.78 -11.34
N ASN A 25 -3.01 -2.59 -11.14
CA ASN A 25 -2.45 -3.40 -12.23
C ASN A 25 -3.48 -4.42 -12.76
N LYS A 26 -4.18 -5.14 -11.87
CA LYS A 26 -5.20 -6.11 -12.28
C LYS A 26 -6.31 -5.47 -13.10
N TYR A 27 -6.80 -4.30 -12.68
CA TYR A 27 -7.85 -3.57 -13.39
C TYR A 27 -7.38 -3.09 -14.77
N LEU A 28 -6.19 -2.47 -14.82
CA LEU A 28 -5.65 -1.92 -16.07
C LEU A 28 -5.25 -3.01 -17.06
N VAL A 29 -4.68 -4.14 -16.61
CA VAL A 29 -4.41 -5.28 -17.50
C VAL A 29 -5.71 -5.82 -18.11
N LYS A 30 -6.79 -5.92 -17.31
CA LYS A 30 -8.07 -6.46 -17.78
C LYS A 30 -8.76 -5.53 -18.78
N ASN A 31 -8.72 -4.23 -18.56
CA ASN A 31 -9.54 -3.27 -19.32
C ASN A 31 -8.78 -2.55 -20.43
N CYS A 32 -7.47 -2.31 -20.26
CA CYS A 32 -6.64 -1.59 -21.22
C CYS A 32 -5.64 -2.49 -21.95
N GLY A 33 -5.31 -3.67 -21.39
CA GLY A 33 -4.26 -4.55 -21.91
C GLY A 33 -2.89 -4.27 -21.29
N LYS A 34 -2.05 -5.32 -21.21
CA LYS A 34 -0.80 -5.33 -20.40
C LYS A 34 0.26 -4.32 -20.84
N ASP A 35 0.43 -4.11 -22.14
CA ASP A 35 1.52 -3.27 -22.69
C ASP A 35 1.07 -1.84 -23.00
N GLN A 36 -0.16 -1.48 -22.62
CA GLN A 36 -0.77 -0.18 -22.94
C GLN A 36 -0.55 0.87 -21.84
N PHE A 37 0.13 0.53 -20.74
CA PHE A 37 0.36 1.45 -19.63
C PHE A 37 1.68 1.19 -18.90
N HIS A 38 2.15 2.22 -18.18
CA HIS A 38 3.28 2.13 -17.26
C HIS A 38 2.88 2.72 -15.90
N ILE A 39 2.77 1.86 -14.87
CA ILE A 39 2.50 2.28 -13.49
C ILE A 39 3.82 2.38 -12.73
N ARG A 40 4.00 3.46 -11.97
CA ARG A 40 5.15 3.67 -11.09
C ARG A 40 4.69 4.06 -9.68
N MET A 41 5.12 3.29 -8.69
CA MET A 41 5.02 3.68 -7.28
C MET A 41 6.08 4.75 -6.99
N ARG A 42 5.66 5.91 -6.46
CA ARG A 42 6.56 7.02 -6.12
C ARG A 42 6.99 7.00 -4.65
N LEU A 43 6.11 6.53 -3.77
CA LEU A 43 6.36 6.45 -2.34
C LEU A 43 7.18 5.19 -2.00
N HIS A 44 8.11 5.32 -1.04
CA HIS A 44 8.92 4.21 -0.52
C HIS A 44 8.73 4.12 1.01
N PRO A 45 8.33 2.96 1.56
CA PRO A 45 8.06 2.81 2.97
C PRO A 45 9.37 2.61 3.77
N PHE A 46 9.99 3.71 4.19
CA PHE A 46 11.21 3.66 5.03
C PHE A 46 10.93 3.75 6.53
N HIS A 47 9.72 4.16 6.92
CA HIS A 47 9.36 4.32 8.32
C HIS A 47 9.01 2.96 8.95
N VAL A 48 9.69 2.61 10.04
CA VAL A 48 9.43 1.37 10.79
C VAL A 48 8.53 1.68 11.98
N ILE A 49 7.32 1.11 11.96
CA ILE A 49 6.36 1.21 13.07
C ILE A 49 6.75 0.20 14.16
N ARG A 50 6.72 0.62 15.42
CA ARG A 50 6.96 -0.25 16.59
C ARG A 50 5.65 -0.61 17.26
N ILE A 51 5.59 -1.82 17.82
CA ILE A 51 4.45 -2.32 18.59
C ILE A 51 4.90 -2.73 20.00
N ASN A 52 4.17 -2.29 21.03
CA ASN A 52 4.29 -2.85 22.38
C ASN A 52 3.30 -4.02 22.50
N LYS A 53 3.80 -5.25 22.41
CA LYS A 53 2.96 -6.45 22.31
C LYS A 53 2.56 -6.93 23.70
N MET A 54 1.26 -6.91 24.00
CA MET A 54 0.69 -7.54 25.20
C MET A 54 0.20 -8.95 24.89
N LEU A 55 0.20 -9.81 25.91
CA LEU A 55 -0.37 -11.17 25.86
C LEU A 55 -1.90 -11.10 25.86
N SER A 56 -2.55 -11.97 25.07
CA SER A 56 -4.01 -12.03 24.94
C SER A 56 -4.66 -13.20 25.70
N CYS A 57 -3.87 -13.99 26.43
CA CYS A 57 -4.33 -15.20 27.12
C CYS A 57 -4.56 -14.94 28.62
N ALA A 58 -5.25 -15.88 29.30
CA ALA A 58 -5.43 -15.81 30.74
C ALA A 58 -4.08 -15.85 31.48
N GLY A 59 -3.91 -14.98 32.49
CA GLY A 59 -2.63 -14.80 33.19
C GLY A 59 -1.66 -13.82 32.50
N ALA A 60 -2.19 -12.76 31.89
CA ALA A 60 -1.41 -11.72 31.21
C ALA A 60 -0.93 -10.57 32.13
N ASP A 61 -1.04 -10.76 33.45
CA ASP A 61 -0.34 -9.95 34.45
C ASP A 61 1.11 -10.45 34.61
#